data_AF-A0A6N6S0R6-F1
#
_entry.id   AF-A0A6N6S0R6-F1
#
_cell.length_a   1.000
_cell.length_b   1.000
_cell.length_c   1.000
_cell.angle_alpha   90.00
_cell.angle_beta   90.00
_cell.angle_gamma   90.00
#
_symmetry.space_group_name_H-M   'P 1'
#
loop_
_entity.id
_entity.type
_entity.pdbx_description
1 polymer ?
#
loop_
_entity_poly.entity_id
_entity_poly.type
_entity_poly.pdbx_seq_one_letter_code
_entity_poly.pdbx_strand_id
1 'polypeptide(L)'
;MIVQVGSKEVRLPDFMIVGAARSATTSLHYYLNSYEGISIPLKEPWFFSYVDNPPGYSSPEAYNVISRLEDYISLYKNIPSGRIIGDASPSYLYTYDTTIRNIKDIYGELYERLKIIIVLRNPIERAYSHFMMHKRGYKEPLDFEEAIAPEIIAARLRDNWDIFYDYVGCGQYYAQVKAYIEAFPHVKVLLYDDLTGGPGKALRELCEFLSVDFREDVKLGIYNKSGVPKSDFLNGLINKQSLFKDFLMAV
;
A
#
# COMPACT_ATOMS: atom_id res chain seq x y z
N MET A 1 -13.19 12.86 4.33
CA MET A 1 -14.29 13.55 3.63
C MET A 1 -15.63 12.92 3.96
N ILE A 2 -16.71 13.69 4.01
CA ILE A 2 -18.08 13.15 4.13
C ILE A 2 -18.63 12.98 2.71
N VAL A 3 -19.02 11.75 2.36
CA VAL A 3 -19.52 11.37 1.04
C VAL A 3 -20.93 10.81 1.18
N GLN A 4 -21.79 11.09 0.20
CA GLN A 4 -23.12 10.49 0.14
C GLN A 4 -23.05 9.15 -0.59
N VAL A 5 -23.37 8.07 0.11
CA VAL A 5 -23.51 6.72 -0.49
C VAL A 5 -24.95 6.28 -0.27
N GLY A 6 -25.74 6.35 -1.35
CA GLY A 6 -27.19 6.16 -1.26
C GLY A 6 -27.84 7.25 -0.40
N SER A 7 -28.46 6.86 0.72
CA SER A 7 -29.09 7.78 1.69
C SER A 7 -28.24 8.05 2.93
N LYS A 8 -27.00 7.56 2.98
CA LYS A 8 -26.13 7.66 4.16
C LYS A 8 -24.94 8.57 3.91
N GLU A 9 -24.66 9.40 4.91
CA GLU A 9 -23.39 10.13 5.00
C GLU A 9 -22.32 9.21 5.58
N VAL A 10 -21.20 9.06 4.87
CA VAL A 10 -20.10 8.20 5.29
C VAL A 10 -18.80 8.98 5.29
N ARG A 11 -17.93 8.71 6.28
CA ARG A 11 -16.59 9.29 6.33
C ARG A 11 -15.62 8.40 5.55
N LEU A 12 -15.03 8.95 4.51
CA LEU A 12 -13.99 8.32 3.69
C LEU A 12 -12.65 9.06 3.86
N PRO A 13 -11.52 8.44 3.47
CA PRO A 13 -10.22 9.10 3.48
C PRO A 13 -10.16 10.47 2.80
N ASP A 14 -9.33 11.35 3.35
CA ASP A 14 -8.97 12.66 2.79
C ASP A 14 -7.72 12.57 1.89
N PHE A 15 -6.91 11.52 2.08
CA PHE A 15 -5.75 11.22 1.25
C PHE A 15 -5.53 9.71 1.09
N MET A 16 -4.76 9.32 0.07
CA MET A 16 -4.37 7.93 -0.16
C MET A 16 -2.88 7.81 -0.49
N ILE A 17 -2.18 6.90 0.18
CA ILE A 17 -0.85 6.44 -0.22
C ILE A 17 -1.05 5.24 -1.15
N VAL A 18 -1.02 5.50 -2.45
CA VAL A 18 -1.43 4.51 -3.47
C VAL A 18 -0.32 3.56 -3.87
N GLY A 19 0.94 3.86 -3.53
CA GLY A 19 2.06 3.02 -3.93
C GLY A 19 3.39 3.74 -3.83
N ALA A 20 4.47 3.15 -4.31
CA ALA A 20 4.55 1.78 -4.84
C ALA A 20 4.85 0.76 -3.72
N ALA A 21 4.49 -0.51 -3.93
CA ALA A 21 4.88 -1.59 -3.04
C ALA A 21 6.41 -1.63 -2.88
N ARG A 22 6.90 -1.90 -1.66
CA ARG A 22 8.33 -1.95 -1.31
C ARG A 22 9.10 -0.63 -1.49
N SER A 23 8.38 0.50 -1.42
CA SER A 23 8.93 1.86 -1.52
C SER A 23 8.65 2.70 -0.27
N ALA A 24 8.84 2.13 0.93
CA ALA A 24 8.65 2.81 2.23
C ALA A 24 7.21 3.25 2.59
N THR A 25 6.17 2.76 1.91
CA THR A 25 4.77 3.09 2.25
C THR A 25 4.37 2.63 3.66
N THR A 26 4.95 1.55 4.19
CA THR A 26 4.78 1.11 5.60
C THR A 26 5.41 2.11 6.57
N SER A 27 6.63 2.58 6.29
CA SER A 27 7.27 3.63 7.11
C SER A 27 6.44 4.90 7.12
N LEU A 28 5.89 5.27 5.96
CA LEU A 28 5.06 6.46 5.82
C LEU A 28 3.73 6.33 6.56
N HIS A 29 3.10 5.15 6.54
CA HIS A 29 1.89 4.85 7.32
C HIS A 29 2.12 5.08 8.82
N TYR A 30 3.17 4.50 9.40
CA TYR A 30 3.47 4.68 10.82
C TYR A 30 3.88 6.11 11.16
N TYR A 31 4.66 6.75 10.29
CA TYR A 31 5.03 8.15 10.45
C TYR A 31 3.81 9.07 10.52
N LEU A 32 2.89 8.97 9.55
CA LEU A 32 1.68 9.80 9.55
C LEU A 32 0.76 9.47 10.72
N ASN A 33 0.60 8.20 11.09
CA ASN A 33 -0.19 7.79 12.25
C ASN A 33 0.38 8.23 13.60
N SER A 34 1.64 8.68 13.66
CA SER A 34 2.19 9.26 14.89
C SER A 34 1.71 10.69 15.14
N TYR A 35 1.11 11.36 14.14
CA TYR A 35 0.49 12.66 14.31
C TYR A 35 -0.88 12.51 14.95
N GLU A 36 -1.11 13.25 16.04
CA GLU A 36 -2.44 13.35 16.64
C GLU A 36 -3.49 13.93 15.65
N GLY A 37 -3.12 14.64 14.59
CA GLY A 37 -4.06 15.10 13.58
C GLY A 37 -4.51 14.05 12.55
N ILE A 38 -3.83 12.90 12.44
CA ILE A 38 -4.00 11.94 11.34
C ILE A 38 -4.44 10.55 11.84
N SER A 39 -5.24 9.84 11.04
CA SER A 39 -5.60 8.45 11.30
C SER A 39 -5.68 7.61 10.02
N ILE A 40 -4.88 6.55 9.96
CA ILE A 40 -4.85 5.50 8.94
C ILE A 40 -5.05 4.16 9.66
N PRO A 41 -6.30 3.75 9.95
CA PRO A 41 -6.61 2.68 10.91
C PRO A 41 -6.11 1.31 10.46
N LEU A 42 -6.13 1.05 9.15
CA LEU A 42 -5.68 -0.21 8.55
C LEU A 42 -4.70 0.08 7.42
N LYS A 43 -3.58 -0.65 7.41
CA LYS A 43 -2.67 -0.69 6.27
C LYS A 43 -3.17 -1.73 5.29
N GLU A 44 -3.13 -1.42 3.99
CA GLU A 44 -3.44 -2.37 2.92
C GLU A 44 -4.87 -2.96 2.96
N PRO A 45 -5.94 -2.16 3.09
CA PRO A 45 -7.30 -2.66 2.86
C PRO A 45 -7.56 -3.14 1.42
N TRP A 46 -6.85 -2.60 0.43
CA TRP A 46 -6.95 -2.93 -1.01
C TRP A 46 -8.33 -2.70 -1.62
N PHE A 47 -9.21 -1.99 -0.92
CA PHE A 47 -10.61 -1.86 -1.29
C PHE A 47 -10.83 -1.32 -2.69
N PHE A 48 -10.21 -0.19 -3.05
CA PHE A 48 -10.42 0.38 -4.37
C PHE A 48 -9.85 -0.47 -5.52
N SER A 49 -8.97 -1.44 -5.25
CA SER A 49 -8.53 -2.40 -6.27
C SER A 49 -9.59 -3.48 -6.56
N TYR A 50 -10.48 -3.78 -5.61
CA TYR A 50 -11.34 -4.98 -5.62
C TYR A 50 -12.77 -4.73 -5.17
N VAL A 51 -13.30 -3.50 -5.35
CA VAL A 51 -14.70 -3.17 -5.01
C VAL A 51 -15.65 -4.17 -5.66
N ASP A 52 -16.42 -4.87 -4.82
CA ASP A 52 -17.38 -5.93 -5.17
C ASP A 52 -16.80 -7.09 -6.02
N ASN A 53 -15.48 -7.20 -6.09
CA ASN A 53 -14.78 -8.20 -6.87
C ASN A 53 -13.53 -8.71 -6.12
N PRO A 54 -13.71 -9.44 -4.99
CA PRO A 54 -12.60 -9.96 -4.21
C PRO A 54 -11.75 -10.91 -5.07
N PRO A 55 -10.41 -10.84 -4.99
CA PRO A 55 -9.56 -11.67 -5.80
C PRO A 55 -9.53 -13.11 -5.26
N GLY A 56 -9.66 -14.10 -6.15
CA GLY A 56 -9.48 -15.51 -5.84
C GLY A 56 -8.05 -15.98 -6.11
N TYR A 57 -7.05 -15.34 -5.50
CA TYR A 57 -5.65 -15.62 -5.80
C TYR A 57 -5.24 -17.06 -5.49
N SER A 58 -4.44 -17.66 -6.38
CA SER A 58 -3.90 -19.01 -6.25
C SER A 58 -2.46 -19.05 -5.72
N SER A 59 -1.85 -17.88 -5.51
CA SER A 59 -0.47 -17.76 -5.03
C SER A 59 -0.31 -18.20 -3.57
N PRO A 60 0.91 -18.58 -3.13
CA PRO A 60 1.17 -18.98 -1.74
C PRO A 60 0.90 -17.89 -0.69
N GLU A 61 0.83 -16.62 -1.11
CA GLU A 61 0.47 -15.51 -0.24
C GLU A 61 -1.04 -15.23 -0.30
N ALA A 62 -1.67 -15.16 0.86
CA ALA A 62 -3.02 -14.65 1.02
C ALA A 62 -2.98 -13.25 1.63
N TYR A 63 -3.61 -12.29 0.95
CA TYR A 63 -3.87 -10.95 1.48
C TYR A 63 -5.34 -10.83 1.88
N ASN A 64 -5.59 -10.24 3.03
CA ASN A 64 -6.95 -9.95 3.50
C ASN A 64 -7.50 -8.73 2.78
N VAL A 65 -8.15 -8.95 1.65
CA VAL A 65 -8.77 -7.89 0.84
C VAL A 65 -10.16 -7.56 1.39
N ILE A 66 -10.42 -6.27 1.59
CA ILE A 66 -11.76 -5.76 1.87
C ILE A 66 -12.39 -5.39 0.53
N SER A 67 -13.41 -6.11 0.08
CA SER A 67 -14.08 -5.82 -1.21
C SER A 67 -15.43 -5.13 -1.05
N ARG A 68 -16.05 -5.18 0.14
CA ARG A 68 -17.37 -4.60 0.39
C ARG A 68 -17.26 -3.19 0.94
N LEU A 69 -18.10 -2.29 0.42
CA LEU A 69 -18.09 -0.88 0.80
C LEU A 69 -18.43 -0.68 2.28
N GLU A 70 -19.38 -1.44 2.83
CA GLU A 70 -19.74 -1.34 4.25
C GLU A 70 -18.57 -1.69 5.17
N ASP A 71 -17.83 -2.74 4.83
CA ASP A 71 -16.66 -3.18 5.59
C ASP A 71 -15.55 -2.13 5.52
N TYR A 72 -15.34 -1.53 4.35
CA TYR A 72 -14.39 -0.43 4.18
C TYR A 72 -14.75 0.81 4.98
N ILE A 73 -16.01 1.27 4.91
CA ILE A 73 -16.49 2.42 5.70
C ILE A 73 -16.35 2.14 7.21
N SER A 74 -16.56 0.89 7.63
CA SER A 74 -16.49 0.52 9.05
C SER A 74 -15.11 0.76 9.68
N LEU A 75 -14.04 0.77 8.87
CA LEU A 75 -12.68 1.11 9.32
C LEU A 75 -12.59 2.53 9.90
N TYR A 76 -13.44 3.43 9.44
CA TYR A 76 -13.36 4.87 9.74
C TYR A 76 -14.45 5.36 10.70
N LYS A 77 -15.44 4.52 11.03
CA LYS A 77 -16.64 4.90 11.78
C LYS A 77 -16.35 5.50 13.18
N ASN A 78 -15.31 5.02 13.85
CA ASN A 78 -14.97 5.38 15.23
C ASN A 78 -13.86 6.44 15.30
N ILE A 79 -13.41 6.98 14.17
CA ILE A 79 -12.38 8.02 14.17
C ILE A 79 -13.00 9.33 14.67
N PRO A 80 -12.40 10.03 15.64
CA PRO A 80 -12.91 11.33 16.10
C PRO A 80 -13.08 12.34 14.97
N SER A 81 -14.03 13.26 15.12
CA SER A 81 -14.16 14.42 14.24
C SER A 81 -12.89 15.27 14.28
N GLY A 82 -12.55 15.92 13.16
CA GLY A 82 -11.36 16.78 13.05
C GLY A 82 -10.04 16.07 12.73
N ARG A 83 -10.02 14.72 12.70
CA ARG A 83 -8.87 13.96 12.18
C ARG A 83 -8.89 13.91 10.66
N ILE A 84 -7.72 14.07 10.05
CA ILE A 84 -7.46 13.77 8.64
C ILE A 84 -7.35 12.25 8.51
N ILE A 85 -8.18 11.67 7.65
CA ILE A 85 -8.24 10.22 7.45
C ILE A 85 -7.40 9.84 6.22
N GLY A 86 -6.64 8.76 6.31
CA GLY A 86 -5.92 8.20 5.17
C GLY A 86 -6.25 6.74 4.87
N ASP A 87 -5.92 6.33 3.65
CA ASP A 87 -5.74 4.93 3.23
C ASP A 87 -4.29 4.75 2.75
N ALA A 88 -3.73 3.56 2.94
CA ALA A 88 -2.41 3.22 2.44
C ALA A 88 -2.38 1.80 1.87
N SER A 89 -2.73 1.66 0.59
CA SER A 89 -2.71 0.39 -0.14
C SER A 89 -1.82 0.51 -1.38
N PRO A 90 -0.61 -0.07 -1.38
CA PRO A 90 0.31 0.05 -2.51
C PRO A 90 -0.13 -0.67 -3.78
N SER A 91 -1.15 -1.54 -3.67
CA SER A 91 -1.83 -2.18 -4.79
C SER A 91 -2.50 -1.16 -5.71
N TYR A 92 -2.98 -0.04 -5.15
CA TYR A 92 -3.69 1.02 -5.87
C TYR A 92 -2.91 1.54 -7.07
N LEU A 93 -1.60 1.75 -6.94
CA LEU A 93 -0.75 2.21 -8.04
C LEU A 93 -0.62 1.18 -9.16
N TYR A 94 -0.52 -0.10 -8.83
CA TYR A 94 -0.42 -1.17 -9.83
C TYR A 94 -1.75 -1.39 -10.55
N THR A 95 -2.87 -1.37 -9.82
CA THR A 95 -4.22 -1.54 -10.36
C THR A 95 -4.88 -0.21 -10.75
N TYR A 96 -4.08 0.78 -11.14
CA TYR A 96 -4.49 2.19 -11.28
C TYR A 96 -5.78 2.37 -12.07
N ASP A 97 -5.98 1.67 -13.19
CA ASP A 97 -7.17 1.81 -14.02
C ASP A 97 -8.47 1.50 -13.27
N THR A 98 -8.49 0.39 -12.53
CA THR A 98 -9.65 -0.02 -11.72
C THR A 98 -9.77 0.84 -10.47
N THR A 99 -8.65 1.14 -9.82
CA THR A 99 -8.63 1.95 -8.60
C THR A 99 -9.14 3.37 -8.85
N ILE A 100 -8.66 4.04 -9.89
CA ILE A 100 -9.09 5.41 -10.22
C ILE A 100 -10.58 5.45 -10.53
N ARG A 101 -11.08 4.48 -11.31
CA ARG A 101 -12.51 4.35 -11.63
C ARG A 101 -13.35 4.21 -10.36
N ASN A 102 -13.00 3.25 -9.52
CA ASN A 102 -13.71 2.98 -8.27
C ASN A 102 -13.67 4.17 -7.30
N ILE A 103 -12.55 4.90 -7.24
CA ILE A 103 -12.46 6.14 -6.45
C ILE A 103 -13.46 7.18 -6.98
N LYS A 104 -13.48 7.44 -8.29
CA LYS A 104 -14.41 8.43 -8.88
C LYS A 104 -15.87 8.04 -8.66
N ASP A 105 -16.20 6.77 -8.85
CA ASP A 105 -17.57 6.26 -8.69
C ASP A 105 -18.06 6.41 -7.24
N ILE A 106 -17.20 6.13 -6.25
CA ILE A 106 -17.56 6.15 -4.84
C ILE A 106 -17.52 7.57 -4.25
N TYR A 107 -16.52 8.39 -4.59
CA TYR A 107 -16.41 9.74 -4.06
C TYR A 107 -17.34 10.75 -4.76
N GLY A 108 -17.83 10.44 -5.97
CA GLY A 108 -18.46 11.44 -6.84
C GLY A 108 -17.52 12.63 -7.03
N GLU A 109 -18.06 13.84 -7.17
CA GLU A 109 -17.30 15.09 -7.34
C GLU A 109 -16.26 15.37 -6.25
N LEU A 110 -16.39 14.76 -5.06
CA LEU A 110 -15.42 14.95 -3.98
C LEU A 110 -14.05 14.32 -4.26
N TYR A 111 -13.94 13.47 -5.29
CA TYR A 111 -12.65 12.91 -5.71
C TYR A 111 -11.63 14.01 -6.07
N GLU A 112 -12.10 15.18 -6.53
CA GLU A 112 -11.24 16.33 -6.87
C GLU A 112 -10.53 16.92 -5.63
N ARG A 113 -11.02 16.65 -4.43
CA ARG A 113 -10.39 17.09 -3.17
C ARG A 113 -9.41 16.06 -2.62
N LEU A 114 -9.41 14.84 -3.16
CA LEU A 114 -8.60 13.74 -2.65
C LEU A 114 -7.13 14.00 -2.94
N LYS A 115 -6.31 13.88 -1.90
CA LYS A 115 -4.85 14.01 -2.00
C LYS A 115 -4.21 12.65 -2.26
N ILE A 116 -3.51 12.49 -3.37
CA ILE A 116 -2.82 11.25 -3.73
C ILE A 116 -1.33 11.37 -3.41
N ILE A 117 -0.78 10.36 -2.74
CA ILE A 117 0.64 10.25 -2.42
C ILE A 117 1.20 9.00 -3.10
N ILE A 118 2.26 9.19 -3.88
CA ILE A 118 3.01 8.13 -4.55
C ILE A 118 4.45 8.18 -4.05
N VAL A 119 5.01 7.04 -3.64
CA VAL A 119 6.42 6.89 -3.29
C VAL A 119 7.08 5.94 -4.28
N LEU A 120 8.04 6.44 -5.05
CA LEU A 120 8.76 5.66 -6.03
C LEU A 120 10.14 5.26 -5.50
N ARG A 121 10.61 4.10 -5.92
CA ARG A 121 11.96 3.60 -5.65
C ARG A 121 12.62 3.23 -6.98
N ASN A 122 13.94 3.14 -7.03
CA ASN A 122 14.60 2.50 -8.16
C ASN A 122 13.89 1.15 -8.46
N PRO A 123 13.36 0.94 -9.68
CA PRO A 123 12.49 -0.18 -9.98
C PRO A 123 13.20 -1.53 -9.84
N ILE A 124 14.52 -1.58 -10.08
CA ILE A 124 15.34 -2.78 -9.92
C ILE A 124 15.44 -3.15 -8.44
N GLU A 125 15.80 -2.19 -7.59
CA GLU A 125 15.88 -2.43 -6.15
C GLU A 125 14.52 -2.73 -5.52
N ARG A 126 13.45 -2.12 -6.03
CA ARG A 126 12.08 -2.39 -5.63
C ARG A 126 11.69 -3.84 -5.93
N ALA A 127 11.96 -4.30 -7.16
CA ALA A 127 11.72 -5.68 -7.57
C ALA A 127 12.49 -6.66 -6.68
N TYR A 128 13.79 -6.44 -6.49
CA TYR A 128 14.62 -7.29 -5.64
C TYR A 128 14.15 -7.28 -4.18
N SER A 129 13.79 -6.12 -3.63
CA SER A 129 13.25 -6.03 -2.27
C SER A 129 11.93 -6.77 -2.12
N HIS A 130 11.12 -6.83 -3.17
CA HIS A 130 9.86 -7.57 -3.18
C HIS A 130 10.10 -9.07 -3.23
N PHE A 131 10.91 -9.52 -4.17
CA PHE A 131 11.36 -10.90 -4.26
C PHE A 131 11.92 -11.40 -2.92
N MET A 132 12.81 -10.62 -2.30
CA MET A 132 13.41 -10.95 -1.01
C MET A 132 12.43 -10.98 0.16
N MET A 133 11.24 -10.36 0.03
CA MET A 133 10.15 -10.48 1.00
C MET A 133 9.48 -11.85 0.86
N HIS A 134 9.08 -12.23 -0.36
CA HIS A 134 8.46 -13.54 -0.62
C HIS A 134 9.44 -14.70 -0.35
N LYS A 135 10.72 -14.58 -0.74
CA LYS A 135 11.77 -15.59 -0.48
C LYS A 135 11.95 -15.83 1.02
N ARG A 136 11.96 -14.77 1.84
CA ARG A 136 12.02 -14.88 3.31
C ARG A 136 10.79 -15.50 3.96
N GLY A 137 9.64 -15.30 3.34
CA GLY A 137 8.39 -15.93 3.74
C GLY A 137 8.27 -17.39 3.29
N TYR A 138 9.26 -17.95 2.60
CA TYR A 138 9.19 -19.26 1.94
C TYR A 138 8.07 -19.37 0.90
N LYS A 139 7.70 -18.23 0.28
CA LYS A 139 6.62 -18.11 -0.71
C LYS A 139 7.12 -17.96 -2.16
N GLU A 140 8.43 -17.81 -2.33
CA GLU A 140 9.08 -17.73 -3.63
C GLU A 140 10.12 -18.85 -3.74
N PRO A 141 9.84 -19.93 -4.50
CA PRO A 141 10.78 -21.03 -4.64
C PRO A 141 11.93 -20.69 -5.58
N LEU A 142 11.70 -19.82 -6.57
CA LEU A 142 12.65 -19.53 -7.63
C LEU A 142 13.75 -18.57 -7.17
N ASP A 143 14.85 -18.53 -7.90
CA ASP A 143 15.87 -17.48 -7.73
C ASP A 143 15.45 -16.21 -8.49
N PHE A 144 16.15 -15.10 -8.22
CA PHE A 144 15.65 -13.78 -8.65
C PHE A 144 15.54 -13.67 -10.17
N GLU A 145 16.55 -14.13 -10.90
CA GLU A 145 16.60 -14.13 -12.36
C GLU A 145 15.44 -14.91 -12.98
N GLU A 146 15.10 -16.07 -12.42
CA GLU A 146 13.98 -16.90 -12.85
C GLU A 146 12.64 -16.26 -12.50
N ALA A 147 12.52 -15.72 -11.29
CA ALA A 147 11.28 -15.16 -10.77
C ALA A 147 10.82 -13.90 -11.52
N ILE A 148 11.75 -13.16 -12.13
CA ILE A 148 11.47 -11.98 -12.97
C ILE A 148 11.38 -12.30 -14.46
N ALA A 149 11.61 -13.55 -14.88
CA ALA A 149 11.57 -13.93 -16.28
C ALA A 149 10.17 -13.67 -16.87
N PRO A 150 10.06 -13.07 -18.07
CA PRO A 150 8.77 -12.70 -18.65
C PRO A 150 7.77 -13.86 -18.74
N GLU A 151 8.24 -15.06 -19.09
CA GLU A 151 7.45 -16.28 -19.18
C GLU A 151 6.91 -16.75 -17.81
N ILE A 152 7.69 -16.57 -16.74
CA ILE A 152 7.28 -16.90 -15.38
C ILE A 152 6.24 -15.89 -14.88
N ILE A 153 6.46 -14.60 -15.09
CA ILE A 153 5.48 -13.55 -14.76
C ILE A 153 4.17 -13.79 -15.52
N ALA A 154 4.25 -14.05 -16.82
CA ALA A 154 3.08 -14.29 -17.66
C ALA A 154 2.32 -15.56 -17.25
N ALA A 155 3.01 -16.61 -16.81
CA ALA A 155 2.38 -17.82 -16.26
C ALA A 155 1.65 -17.49 -14.94
N ARG A 156 2.32 -16.83 -13.99
CA ARG A 156 1.75 -16.43 -12.69
C ARG A 156 0.49 -15.59 -12.85
N LEU A 157 0.52 -14.57 -13.71
CA LEU A 157 -0.64 -13.71 -13.97
C LEU A 157 -1.80 -14.49 -14.58
N ARG A 158 -1.53 -15.41 -15.52
CA ARG A 158 -2.54 -16.29 -16.13
C ARG A 158 -3.17 -17.24 -15.13
N ASP A 159 -2.37 -17.75 -14.21
CA ASP A 159 -2.81 -18.66 -13.15
C ASP A 159 -3.46 -17.90 -11.97
N ASN A 160 -3.69 -16.60 -12.11
CA ASN A 160 -4.28 -15.73 -11.10
C ASN A 160 -3.49 -15.71 -9.78
N TRP A 161 -2.16 -15.61 -9.88
CA TRP A 161 -1.33 -15.28 -8.73
C TRP A 161 -1.53 -13.83 -8.32
N ASP A 162 -1.27 -13.52 -7.05
CA ASP A 162 -1.32 -12.17 -6.53
C ASP A 162 -0.46 -11.19 -7.36
N ILE A 163 -0.98 -9.98 -7.54
CA ILE A 163 -0.38 -8.91 -8.36
C ILE A 163 1.05 -8.57 -7.95
N PHE A 164 1.43 -8.82 -6.70
CA PHE A 164 2.76 -8.53 -6.17
C PHE A 164 3.85 -9.52 -6.61
N TYR A 165 3.47 -10.63 -7.24
CA TYR A 165 4.40 -11.52 -7.96
C TYR A 165 4.79 -11.01 -9.34
N ASP A 166 4.13 -9.99 -9.88
CA ASP A 166 4.65 -9.24 -11.03
C ASP A 166 5.72 -8.24 -10.57
N TYR A 167 6.91 -8.79 -10.30
CA TYR A 167 8.05 -8.00 -9.83
C TYR A 167 8.51 -6.95 -10.85
N VAL A 168 8.24 -7.13 -12.14
CA VAL A 168 8.65 -6.17 -13.17
C VAL A 168 7.58 -5.12 -13.39
N GLY A 169 6.32 -5.53 -13.59
CA GLY A 169 5.18 -4.62 -13.84
C GLY A 169 4.91 -3.69 -12.67
N CYS A 170 5.08 -4.14 -11.42
CA CYS A 170 5.03 -3.26 -10.23
C CYS A 170 6.10 -2.14 -10.23
N GLY A 171 7.12 -2.21 -11.10
CA GLY A 171 8.14 -1.19 -11.31
C GLY A 171 7.97 -0.36 -12.60
N GLN A 172 6.98 -0.67 -13.44
CA GLN A 172 6.72 0.03 -14.70
C GLN A 172 5.86 1.28 -14.47
N TYR A 173 6.43 2.26 -13.76
CA TYR A 173 5.67 3.36 -13.17
C TYR A 173 5.03 4.35 -14.15
N TYR A 174 5.53 4.47 -15.38
CA TYR A 174 5.14 5.58 -16.26
C TYR A 174 3.62 5.68 -16.46
N ALA A 175 2.99 4.59 -16.91
CA ALA A 175 1.54 4.58 -17.15
C ALA A 175 0.75 4.76 -15.85
N GLN A 176 1.19 4.08 -14.79
CA GLN A 176 0.58 4.11 -13.46
C GLN A 176 0.53 5.53 -12.90
N VAL A 177 1.69 6.20 -12.83
CA VAL A 177 1.82 7.55 -12.28
C VAL A 177 1.14 8.58 -13.16
N LYS A 178 1.27 8.47 -14.49
CA LYS A 178 0.61 9.36 -15.45
C LYS A 178 -0.90 9.34 -15.26
N ALA A 179 -1.50 8.15 -15.12
CA ALA A 179 -2.94 8.03 -14.93
C ALA A 179 -3.42 8.74 -13.66
N TYR A 180 -2.68 8.65 -12.54
CA TYR A 180 -3.02 9.39 -11.32
C TYR A 180 -2.89 10.90 -11.48
N ILE A 181 -1.82 11.38 -12.12
CA ILE A 181 -1.61 12.82 -12.38
C ILE A 181 -2.70 13.39 -13.28
N GLU A 182 -3.13 12.65 -14.30
CA GLU A 182 -4.20 13.06 -15.21
C GLU A 182 -5.58 12.97 -14.54
N ALA A 183 -5.76 12.05 -13.59
CA ALA A 183 -7.04 11.82 -12.94
C ALA A 183 -7.31 12.70 -11.73
N PHE A 184 -6.29 13.16 -10.98
CA PHE A 184 -6.47 13.91 -9.74
C PHE A 184 -5.71 15.24 -9.75
N PRO A 185 -6.30 16.33 -9.24
CA PRO A 185 -5.64 17.64 -9.21
C PRO A 185 -4.55 17.74 -8.12
N HIS A 186 -4.55 16.85 -7.14
CA HIS A 186 -3.65 16.88 -6.00
C HIS A 186 -2.85 15.59 -5.89
N VAL A 187 -1.69 15.54 -6.56
CA VAL A 187 -0.78 14.39 -6.53
C VAL A 187 0.60 14.83 -6.04
N LYS A 188 1.11 14.13 -5.02
CA LYS A 188 2.48 14.29 -4.51
C LYS A 188 3.28 13.03 -4.78
N VAL A 189 4.34 13.15 -5.57
CA VAL A 189 5.32 12.09 -5.78
C VAL A 189 6.52 12.32 -4.86
N LEU A 190 6.92 11.28 -4.14
CA LEU A 190 8.08 11.23 -3.25
C LEU A 190 9.04 10.16 -3.75
N LEU A 191 10.33 10.33 -3.47
CA LEU A 191 11.34 9.32 -3.76
C LEU A 191 11.77 8.61 -2.47
N TYR A 192 11.93 7.29 -2.57
CA TYR A 192 12.39 6.44 -1.47
C TYR A 192 13.74 6.89 -0.91
N ASP A 193 14.65 7.32 -1.78
CA ASP A 193 15.99 7.76 -1.39
C ASP A 193 15.94 9.05 -0.57
N ASP A 194 15.02 9.98 -0.89
CA ASP A 194 14.81 11.19 -0.10
C ASP A 194 14.25 10.87 1.29
N LEU A 195 13.40 9.85 1.39
CA LEU A 195 12.84 9.40 2.67
C LEU A 195 13.87 8.67 3.53
N THR A 196 14.83 7.97 2.93
CA THR A 196 15.80 7.16 3.67
C THR A 196 17.15 7.84 3.89
N GLY A 197 17.52 8.79 3.03
CA GLY A 197 18.81 9.51 3.02
C GLY A 197 18.80 10.91 3.63
N GLY A 198 17.76 11.27 4.38
CA GLY A 198 17.62 12.60 5.00
C GLY A 198 16.20 13.15 4.88
N PRO A 199 15.21 12.54 5.54
CA PRO A 199 13.80 12.73 5.23
C PRO A 199 13.24 14.14 5.49
N GLY A 200 13.96 15.01 6.22
CA GLY A 200 13.42 16.27 6.73
C GLY A 200 12.76 17.15 5.66
N LYS A 201 13.37 17.26 4.46
CA LYS A 201 12.80 18.03 3.35
C LYS A 201 11.53 17.35 2.79
N ALA A 202 11.63 16.08 2.42
CA ALA A 202 10.52 15.33 1.84
C ALA A 202 9.31 15.24 2.79
N LEU A 203 9.56 15.07 4.09
CA LEU A 203 8.52 15.04 5.11
C LEU A 203 7.88 16.41 5.34
N ARG A 204 8.65 17.50 5.31
CA ARG A 204 8.10 18.86 5.40
C ARG A 204 7.16 19.14 4.24
N GLU A 205 7.59 18.84 3.01
CA GLU A 205 6.76 19.00 1.82
C GLU A 205 5.52 18.10 1.84
N LEU A 206 5.62 16.89 2.42
CA LEU A 206 4.46 16.01 2.63
C LEU A 206 3.48 16.60 3.66
N CYS A 207 3.99 17.11 4.78
CA CYS A 207 3.19 17.76 5.82
C CYS A 207 2.46 18.98 5.24
N GLU A 208 3.16 19.84 4.49
CA GLU A 208 2.56 20.96 3.76
C GLU A 208 1.47 20.50 2.78
N PHE A 209 1.76 19.47 1.98
CA PHE A 209 0.78 18.89 1.05
C PHE A 209 -0.46 18.38 1.78
N LEU A 210 -0.30 17.75 2.95
CA LEU A 210 -1.41 17.28 3.79
C LEU A 210 -2.05 18.37 4.65
N SER A 211 -1.46 19.57 4.69
CA SER A 211 -1.89 20.69 5.52
C SER A 211 -1.82 20.38 7.02
N VAL A 212 -0.72 19.75 7.44
CA VAL A 212 -0.37 19.48 8.84
C VAL A 212 0.96 20.10 9.21
N ASP A 213 1.14 20.46 10.48
CA ASP A 213 2.39 21.05 10.95
C ASP A 213 3.52 20.02 10.96
N PHE A 214 4.64 20.33 10.32
CA PHE A 214 5.82 19.48 10.36
C PHE A 214 6.45 19.47 11.75
N ARG A 215 6.76 18.27 12.26
CA ARG A 215 7.37 18.05 13.56
C ARG A 215 8.74 17.37 13.44
N GLU A 216 9.78 18.04 13.91
CA GLU A 216 11.15 17.52 13.89
C GLU A 216 11.38 16.34 14.84
N ASP A 217 10.60 16.26 15.91
CA ASP A 217 10.69 15.21 16.92
C ASP A 217 10.05 13.90 16.46
N VAL A 218 9.19 13.94 15.44
CA VAL A 218 8.62 12.76 14.80
C VAL A 218 9.60 12.21 13.75
N LYS A 219 10.11 11.00 13.98
CA LYS A 219 11.08 10.36 13.09
C LYS A 219 10.44 9.32 12.18
N LEU A 220 10.86 9.29 10.92
CA LEU A 220 10.52 8.20 10.01
C LEU A 220 11.29 6.94 10.43
N GLY A 221 10.56 5.94 10.93
CA GLY A 221 11.15 4.63 11.23
C GLY A 221 11.49 3.86 9.95
N ILE A 222 12.59 3.11 9.97
CA ILE A 222 12.92 2.16 8.89
C ILE A 222 12.28 0.82 9.26
N TYR A 223 11.18 0.49 8.59
CA TYR A 223 10.53 -0.80 8.73
C TYR A 223 10.90 -1.69 7.54
N ASN A 224 11.11 -2.98 7.77
CA ASN A 224 11.44 -3.97 6.74
C ASN A 224 12.82 -3.83 6.06
N LYS A 225 13.92 -3.77 6.84
CA LYS A 225 15.27 -3.91 6.28
C LYS A 225 15.36 -5.19 5.45
N SER A 226 15.77 -5.04 4.20
CA SER A 226 15.98 -6.19 3.32
C SER A 226 17.30 -6.91 3.66
N GLY A 227 17.36 -8.24 3.54
CA GLY A 227 18.52 -9.09 3.84
C GLY A 227 18.15 -10.58 3.89
N VAL A 228 19.06 -11.47 3.50
CA VAL A 228 18.88 -12.92 3.69
C VAL A 228 18.99 -13.24 5.19
N PRO A 229 18.12 -14.07 5.78
CA PRO A 229 18.32 -14.53 7.15
C PRO A 229 19.69 -15.21 7.26
N LYS A 230 20.49 -14.85 8.27
CA LYS A 230 21.79 -15.52 8.48
C LYS A 230 21.65 -17.00 8.87
N SER A 231 20.44 -17.45 9.19
CA SER A 231 20.13 -18.84 9.56
C SER A 231 18.69 -19.18 9.18
N ASP A 232 18.52 -20.23 8.37
CA ASP A 232 17.21 -20.75 7.97
C ASP A 232 16.43 -21.35 9.15
N PHE A 233 17.14 -21.89 10.15
CA PHE A 233 16.54 -22.46 11.35
C PHE A 233 15.83 -21.41 12.20
N LEU A 234 16.48 -20.26 12.44
CA LEU A 234 15.90 -19.17 13.23
C LEU A 234 14.75 -18.48 12.48
N ASN A 235 14.87 -18.31 11.16
CA ASN A 235 13.79 -17.76 10.33
C ASN A 235 12.55 -18.70 10.33
N GLY A 236 12.79 -20.01 10.25
CA GLY A 236 11.73 -21.02 10.35
C GLY A 236 10.97 -21.00 11.68
N LEU A 237 11.65 -20.73 12.80
CA LEU A 237 11.00 -20.63 14.12
C LEU A 237 10.16 -19.35 14.28
N ILE A 238 10.65 -18.21 13.80
CA ILE A 238 9.92 -16.93 13.85
C ILE A 238 8.66 -16.99 12.98
N ASN A 239 8.77 -17.53 11.76
CA ASN A 239 7.61 -17.68 10.88
C ASN A 239 6.62 -18.75 11.38
N LYS A 240 7.08 -19.82 12.06
CA LYS A 240 6.20 -20.79 12.73
C LYS A 240 5.45 -20.19 13.93
N GLN A 241 6.01 -19.20 14.63
CA GLN A 241 5.28 -18.48 15.68
C GLN A 241 4.14 -17.62 15.12
N SER A 242 4.24 -17.12 13.87
CA SER A 242 3.13 -16.45 13.19
C SER A 242 1.95 -17.40 12.98
N LEU A 243 2.21 -18.64 12.55
CA LEU A 243 1.18 -19.68 12.40
C LEU A 243 0.52 -20.06 13.74
N PHE A 244 1.28 -20.01 14.85
CA PHE A 244 0.73 -20.22 16.19
C PHE A 244 -0.17 -19.08 16.66
N LYS A 245 0.06 -17.85 16.18
CA LYS A 245 -0.81 -16.69 16.44
C LYS A 245 -2.16 -16.84 15.73
N ASP A 246 -2.16 -17.38 14.51
CA ASP A 246 -3.39 -17.68 13.77
C ASP A 246 -4.17 -18.84 14.40
N PHE A 247 -3.48 -19.84 14.97
CA PHE A 247 -4.12 -20.92 15.73
C PHE A 247 -4.74 -20.45 17.06
N LEU A 248 -4.12 -19.49 17.76
CA LEU A 248 -4.64 -18.93 19.02
C LEU A 248 -5.77 -17.91 18.84
N MET A 249 -5.97 -17.36 17.63
CA MET A 249 -7.14 -16.51 17.31
C MET A 249 -8.31 -17.30 16.71
N ALA A 250 -8.15 -18.62 16.50
CA ALA A 250 -9.16 -19.51 15.94
C ALA A 250 -9.78 -20.48 16.99
N VAL A 251 -9.52 -20.26 18.28
CA VAL A 251 -10.12 -21.00 19.42
C VAL A 251 -10.91 -20.04 20.30
#